data_AF-A0A937AM63-F1
#
_entry.id   AF-A0A937AM63-F1
#
_cell.length_a   1.000
_cell.length_b   1.000
_cell.length_c   1.000
_cell.angle_alpha   90.00
_cell.angle_beta   90.00
_cell.angle_gamma   90.00
#
_symmetry.space_group_name_H-M   'P 1'
#
loop_
_entity.id
_entity.type
_entity.pdbx_description
1 polymer ?
#
loop_
_entity_poly.entity_id
_entity_poly.type
_entity_poly.pdbx_seq_one_letter_code
_entity_poly.pdbx_strand_id
1 'polypeptide(L)' 'MQNKLVGMATSRISKSLGTEVRIKHVSIGILNRLNLEGLMVRDRSKDTLIYAGALKVRITDWFIL' A
#
# COMPACT_ATOMS: atom_id res chain seq x y z
N MET A 1 -3.55 6.03 17.18
CA MET A 1 -2.35 5.19 16.96
C MET A 1 -2.67 3.99 16.03
N GLN A 2 -3.09 4.22 14.77
CA GLN A 2 -3.23 3.18 13.72
C GLN A 2 -2.22 3.35 12.57
N ASN A 3 -1.38 4.41 12.61
CA ASN A 3 -0.64 4.91 11.45
C ASN A 3 0.66 4.16 11.10
N LYS A 4 1.16 3.26 11.95
CA LYS A 4 2.46 2.62 11.72
C LYS A 4 2.40 1.63 10.54
N LEU A 5 1.35 0.84 10.45
CA LEU A 5 1.11 -0.09 9.33
C LEU A 5 0.87 0.65 8.02
N VAL A 6 0.07 1.71 8.05
CA VAL A 6 -0.17 2.60 6.89
C VAL A 6 1.14 3.22 6.41
N GLY A 7 1.94 3.76 7.34
CA GLY A 7 3.24 4.36 7.03
C GLY A 7 4.23 3.37 6.43
N MET A 8 4.31 2.15 6.98
CA MET A 8 5.17 1.08 6.44
C MET A 8 4.74 0.66 5.04
N ALA A 9 3.44 0.40 4.81
CA ALA A 9 2.93 0.00 3.50
C ALA A 9 3.16 1.10 2.47
N THR A 10 2.83 2.35 2.83
CA THR A 10 3.00 3.52 1.95
C THR A 10 4.47 3.71 1.59
N SER A 11 5.38 3.67 2.56
CA SER A 11 6.82 3.85 2.34
C SER A 11 7.40 2.74 1.47
N ARG A 12 7.03 1.48 1.72
CA ARG A 12 7.53 0.34 0.95
C ARG A 12 7.08 0.39 -0.51
N ILE A 13 5.80 0.70 -0.76
CA ILE A 13 5.26 0.81 -2.12
C ILE A 13 5.84 2.03 -2.83
N SER A 14 5.92 3.18 -2.15
CA SER A 14 6.54 4.41 -2.68
C SER A 14 7.99 4.17 -3.10
N LYS A 15 8.80 3.53 -2.24
CA LYS A 15 10.20 3.21 -2.55
C LYS A 15 10.32 2.23 -3.71
N SER A 16 9.43 1.24 -3.81
CA SER A 16 9.44 0.26 -4.89
C SER A 16 9.06 0.84 -6.25
N LEU A 17 8.15 1.81 -6.27
CA LEU A 17 7.66 2.44 -7.51
C LEU A 17 8.43 3.72 -7.88
N GLY A 18 9.14 4.32 -6.93
CA GLY A 18 9.85 5.59 -7.14
C GLY A 18 8.92 6.78 -7.38
N THR A 19 7.69 6.69 -6.86
CA THR A 19 6.55 7.60 -7.10
C THR A 19 5.85 7.94 -5.78
N GLU A 20 5.11 9.05 -5.72
CA GLU A 20 4.34 9.39 -4.52
C GLU A 20 3.17 8.41 -4.35
N VAL A 21 3.06 7.80 -3.17
CA VAL A 21 1.98 6.86 -2.84
C VAL A 21 1.24 7.40 -1.62
N ARG A 22 -0.08 7.33 -1.64
CA ARG A 22 -0.95 7.60 -0.49
C ARG A 22 -1.89 6.43 -0.26
N ILE A 23 -2.10 6.09 1.01
CA ILE A 23 -3.01 5.02 1.43
C ILE A 23 -3.84 5.56 2.58
N LYS A 24 -5.16 5.37 2.53
CA LYS A 24 -6.07 5.87 3.58
C LYS A 24 -6.14 4.90 4.75
N HIS A 25 -6.32 3.61 4.46
CA HIS A 25 -6.47 2.60 5.50
C HIS A 25 -5.74 1.30 5.12
N VAL A 26 -5.19 0.64 6.13
CA VAL A 26 -4.52 -0.66 6.01
C VAL A 26 -5.06 -1.58 7.09
N SER A 27 -5.59 -2.73 6.69
CA SER A 27 -6.02 -3.78 7.61
C SER A 27 -5.42 -5.13 7.23
N ILE A 28 -5.17 -5.96 8.24
CA ILE A 28 -4.72 -7.34 8.08
C ILE A 28 -5.92 -8.24 8.41
N GLY A 29 -6.43 -8.95 7.41
CA GLY A 29 -7.50 -9.93 7.59
C GLY A 29 -6.98 -11.31 7.97
N ILE A 30 -7.90 -12.15 8.44
CA ILE A 30 -7.71 -13.60 8.60
C ILE A 30 -7.14 -14.20 7.31
N LEU A 31 -6.02 -14.95 7.42
CA LEU A 31 -5.21 -15.51 6.33
C LEU A 31 -4.19 -14.56 5.67
N ASN A 32 -3.53 -13.67 6.43
CA ASN A 32 -2.43 -12.80 5.92
C ASN A 32 -2.85 -11.93 4.73
N ARG A 33 -4.12 -11.53 4.70
CA ARG A 33 -4.65 -10.65 3.65
C ARG A 33 -4.39 -9.21 4.05
N LEU A 34 -3.57 -8.52 3.30
CA LEU A 34 -3.37 -7.08 3.47
C LEU A 34 -4.41 -6.36 2.60
N ASN A 35 -5.35 -5.67 3.24
CA ASN A 35 -6.32 -4.83 2.55
C ASN A 35 -5.85 -3.38 2.65
N LEU A 36 -5.69 -2.75 1.49
CA LEU A 36 -5.31 -1.35 1.34
C LEU A 36 -6.50 -0.60 0.75
N GLU A 37 -6.96 0.45 1.41
CA GLU A 37 -8.08 1.26 0.92
C GLU A 37 -7.61 2.67 0.55
N GLY A 38 -8.16 3.17 -0.55
CA GLY A 38 -7.82 4.50 -1.09
C GLY A 38 -6.34 4.63 -1.47
N LEU A 39 -5.80 3.63 -2.18
CA LEU A 39 -4.46 3.70 -2.74
C LEU A 39 -4.44 4.69 -3.91
N MET A 40 -3.55 5.67 -3.83
CA MET A 40 -3.28 6.62 -4.90
C MET A 40 -1.79 6.62 -5.20
N VAL A 41 -1.44 6.49 -6.48
CA VAL A 41 -0.06 6.57 -6.98
C VAL A 41 0.03 7.75 -7.94
N ARG A 42 0.98 8.65 -7.70
CA ARG A 42 1.24 9.82 -8.56
C ARG A 42 2.63 9.75 -9.16
N ASP A 43 2.71 10.04 -10.46
CA ASP A 43 3.97 10.26 -11.15
C ASP A 43 4.74 11.44 -10.53
N ARG A 44 6.04 11.50 -10.80
CA ARG A 44 6.95 12.61 -10.48
C ARG A 44 6.48 13.94 -11.04
N SER A 45 5.73 13.93 -12.16
CA SER A 45 5.07 15.12 -12.73
C SER A 45 3.77 15.50 -12.02
N LYS A 46 3.42 14.83 -10.92
CA LYS A 46 2.21 15.01 -10.10
C LYS A 46 0.89 14.54 -10.74
N ASP A 47 0.94 13.90 -11.91
CA ASP A 47 -0.22 13.24 -12.52
C ASP A 47 -0.58 11.94 -11.80
N THR A 48 -1.87 11.65 -11.68
CA THR A 48 -2.34 10.42 -11.02
C THR A 48 -2.23 9.26 -11.99
N LEU A 49 -1.31 8.33 -11.72
CA LEU A 49 -1.14 7.13 -12.54
C LEU A 49 -2.23 6.12 -12.22
N ILE A 50 -2.51 5.91 -10.93
CA ILE A 50 -3.45 4.89 -10.46
C ILE A 50 -4.20 5.39 -9.23
N TYR A 51 -5.53 5.25 -9.27
CA TYR A 51 -6.38 5.35 -8.09
C TYR A 51 -7.17 4.05 -7.92
N ALA A 52 -6.97 3.37 -6.80
CA ALA A 52 -7.68 2.15 -6.45
C ALA A 52 -8.45 2.34 -5.14
N GLY A 53 -9.78 2.18 -5.21
CA GLY A 53 -10.66 2.26 -4.04
C GLY A 53 -10.34 1.18 -3.00
N ALA A 54 -10.05 -0.05 -3.46
CA ALA A 54 -9.60 -1.14 -2.61
C ALA A 54 -8.59 -2.02 -3.36
N LEU A 55 -7.47 -2.34 -2.70
CA LEU A 55 -6.47 -3.28 -3.16
C LEU A 55 -6.31 -4.37 -2.10
N LYS A 56 -6.58 -5.62 -2.49
CA LYS A 56 -6.46 -6.80 -1.62
C LYS A 56 -5.25 -7.61 -2.03
N VAL A 57 -4.23 -7.62 -1.18
CA VAL A 57 -3.01 -8.40 -1.40
C VAL A 57 -3.06 -9.64 -0.51
N ARG A 58 -2.91 -10.81 -1.12
CA ARG A 58 -2.69 -12.06 -0.37
C ARG A 58 -1.19 -12.23 -0.19
N ILE A 59 -0.72 -12.13 1.05
CA ILE A 59 0.67 -12.45 1.38
C ILE A 59 0.72 -13.97 1.55
N THR A 60 0.97 -14.71 0.46
CA THR A 60 1.10 -16.17 0.51
C THR A 60 2.50 -16.64 0.85
N ASP A 61 3.52 -15.79 0.70
CA ASP A 61 4.91 -16.17 0.96
C ASP A 61 5.64 -15.06 1.72
N TRP A 62 5.79 -15.28 3.04
CA TRP A 62 6.79 -14.56 3.83
C TRP A 62 8.12 -15.29 3.63
N PHE A 63 8.84 -14.99 2.55
CA PHE A 63 10.28 -15.29 2.48
C PHE A 63 11.01 -14.39 3.48
N ILE A 64 10.89 -14.70 4.77
CA ILE A 64 11.89 -14.37 5.79
C ILE A 64 12.94 -15.48 5.65
N LEU A 65 14.01 -15.17 4.93
CA LEU A 65 15.31 -15.84 5.04
C LEU A 65 16.14 -15.07 6.07
#